data_AF-A0A8S0SKS8-F1
#
_entry.id   AF-A0A8S0SKS8-F1
#
_cell.length_a   1.000
_cell.length_b   1.000
_cell.length_c   1.000
_cell.angle_alpha   90.00
_cell.angle_beta   90.00
_cell.angle_gamma   90.00
#
_symmetry.space_group_name_H-M   'P 1'
#
loop_
_entity.id
_entity.type
_entity.pdbx_description
1 polymer ?
#
loop_
_entity_poly.entity_id
_entity_poly.type
_entity_poly.pdbx_seq_one_letter_code
_entity_poly.pdbx_strand_id
1 'polypeptide(L)'
;MARNNNSHHQDNSTNTATPGGPVVALSKKTLPTAKTVDTQSVLKRLQSELMALMMSGNSGISAFPEEDNIFHWKGTITGSKDTVFEGTEYKLSLSFPSDYPFKPPKVKFETSCFHPNFDMHGNICLDILQDKWSSAYDVRTVLLSIQSLLGGKFCAIHLVFCT
;
A
#
# COMPACT_ATOMS: atom_id res chain seq x y z
N MET A 1 -40.79 59.05 -42.16
CA MET A 1 -39.41 59.08 -42.66
C MET A 1 -38.88 57.66 -42.64
N ALA A 2 -38.90 57.00 -43.80
CA ALA A 2 -38.34 55.69 -44.03
C ALA A 2 -37.71 55.72 -45.43
N ARG A 3 -36.41 55.40 -45.52
CA ARG A 3 -35.65 54.98 -46.72
C ARG A 3 -34.22 54.64 -46.23
N ASN A 4 -33.72 53.40 -46.40
CA ASN A 4 -33.07 52.83 -47.60
C ASN A 4 -31.57 53.22 -47.62
N ASN A 5 -30.55 52.41 -47.92
CA ASN A 5 -30.49 51.17 -48.70
C ASN A 5 -29.08 50.55 -48.71
N ASN A 6 -29.03 49.24 -49.02
CA ASN A 6 -28.08 48.51 -49.89
C ASN A 6 -26.59 48.38 -49.49
N SER A 7 -25.86 47.28 -49.74
CA SER A 7 -25.83 46.33 -50.87
C SER A 7 -24.88 45.15 -50.49
N HIS A 8 -24.73 43.97 -51.11
CA HIS A 8 -25.11 43.41 -52.42
C HIS A 8 -24.83 41.87 -52.45
N HIS A 9 -25.70 41.13 -53.17
CA HIS A 9 -25.50 39.93 -54.03
C HIS A 9 -24.86 38.60 -53.52
N GLN A 10 -25.57 37.45 -53.58
CA GLN A 10 -25.76 36.48 -54.72
C GLN A 10 -24.44 35.71 -55.04
N ASP A 11 -24.32 34.39 -55.20
CA ASP A 11 -25.08 33.39 -56.00
C ASP A 11 -24.45 31.99 -55.73
N ASN A 12 -25.19 30.89 -55.56
CA ASN A 12 -25.58 29.90 -56.60
C ASN A 12 -24.85 28.52 -56.50
N SER A 13 -25.61 27.47 -56.81
CA SER A 13 -25.23 26.18 -57.40
C SER A 13 -25.14 24.93 -56.53
N THR A 14 -26.25 24.20 -56.56
CA THR A 14 -26.37 22.74 -56.57
C THR A 14 -25.43 22.13 -57.62
N ASN A 15 -24.69 21.07 -57.28
CA ASN A 15 -24.19 20.10 -58.26
C ASN A 15 -24.15 18.68 -57.68
N THR A 16 -24.56 17.75 -58.53
CA THR A 16 -24.82 16.33 -58.37
C THR A 16 -23.59 15.43 -58.40
N ALA A 17 -23.76 14.21 -57.87
CA ALA A 17 -23.13 12.92 -58.23
C ALA A 17 -21.95 12.35 -57.39
N THR A 18 -22.20 11.10 -56.93
CA THR A 18 -21.38 10.00 -56.34
C THR A 18 -20.14 9.60 -57.19
N PRO A 19 -19.26 8.59 -56.89
CA PRO A 19 -19.20 7.58 -55.79
C PRO A 19 -17.79 7.27 -55.19
N GLY A 20 -17.76 6.50 -54.08
CA GLY A 20 -16.72 5.47 -53.86
C GLY A 20 -15.61 5.75 -52.83
N GLY A 21 -15.59 4.96 -51.75
CA GLY A 21 -14.43 4.79 -50.86
C GLY A 21 -14.80 4.22 -49.49
N PRO A 22 -14.32 3.02 -49.09
CA PRO A 22 -14.65 2.42 -47.80
C PRO A 22 -13.92 3.15 -46.67
N VAL A 23 -14.69 3.70 -45.73
CA VAL A 23 -14.19 4.26 -44.46
C VAL A 23 -13.49 3.17 -43.65
N VAL A 24 -12.21 3.40 -43.38
CA VAL A 24 -11.34 2.57 -42.54
C VAL A 24 -11.96 2.45 -41.13
N ALA A 25 -12.47 1.27 -40.82
CA ALA A 25 -12.96 0.94 -39.48
C ALA A 25 -11.77 0.76 -38.52
N LEU A 26 -11.58 1.76 -37.66
CA LEU A 26 -10.59 1.74 -36.58
C LEU A 26 -10.93 0.62 -35.57
N SER A 27 -10.10 -0.41 -35.54
CA SER A 27 -10.23 -1.57 -34.69
C SER A 27 -10.10 -1.21 -33.20
N LYS A 28 -11.20 -1.31 -32.43
CA LYS A 28 -11.14 -1.35 -30.97
C LYS A 28 -10.78 -2.78 -30.54
N LYS A 29 -9.48 -3.04 -30.33
CA LYS A 29 -8.98 -4.27 -29.71
C LYS A 29 -9.23 -4.19 -28.19
N THR A 30 -10.27 -4.86 -27.70
CA THR A 30 -10.57 -5.00 -26.27
C THR A 30 -9.46 -5.81 -25.59
N LEU A 31 -8.75 -5.20 -24.63
CA LEU A 31 -7.85 -5.91 -23.72
C LEU A 31 -8.65 -6.65 -22.62
N PRO A 32 -8.13 -7.75 -22.07
CA PRO A 32 -8.86 -8.58 -21.11
C PRO A 32 -9.04 -7.88 -19.76
N THR A 33 -10.24 -7.97 -19.22
CA THR A 33 -10.66 -7.44 -17.91
C THR A 33 -9.91 -8.11 -16.76
N ALA A 34 -8.98 -7.37 -16.15
CA ALA A 34 -8.37 -7.73 -14.88
C ALA A 34 -9.41 -7.63 -13.76
N LYS A 35 -9.39 -8.57 -12.82
CA LYS A 35 -10.31 -8.64 -11.66
C LYS A 35 -10.23 -7.33 -10.87
N THR A 36 -11.28 -6.51 -10.93
CA THR A 36 -11.41 -5.28 -10.13
C THR A 36 -11.67 -5.67 -8.67
N VAL A 37 -10.62 -6.02 -7.93
CA VAL A 37 -10.68 -5.99 -6.47
C VAL A 37 -10.86 -4.52 -6.08
N ASP A 38 -11.84 -4.21 -5.25
CA ASP A 38 -12.21 -2.85 -4.86
C ASP A 38 -11.05 -2.16 -4.12
N THR A 39 -10.09 -1.61 -4.88
CA THR A 39 -8.95 -0.84 -4.35
C THR A 39 -9.43 0.27 -3.41
N GLN A 40 -10.61 0.82 -3.68
CA GLN A 40 -11.27 1.81 -2.82
C GLN A 40 -11.59 1.29 -1.41
N SER A 41 -11.97 0.01 -1.27
CA SER A 41 -12.26 -0.59 0.04
C SER A 41 -10.97 -0.74 0.86
N VAL A 42 -9.89 -1.15 0.20
CA VAL A 42 -8.57 -1.31 0.82
C VAL A 42 -8.02 0.04 1.28
N LEU A 43 -8.13 1.08 0.44
CA LEU A 43 -7.75 2.45 0.80
C LEU A 43 -8.46 2.92 2.07
N LYS A 44 -9.79 2.76 2.14
CA LYS A 44 -10.57 3.12 3.34
C LYS A 44 -10.12 2.35 4.58
N ARG A 45 -9.85 1.05 4.43
CA ARG A 45 -9.34 0.20 5.51
C ARG A 45 -7.99 0.72 6.03
N LEU A 46 -7.03 0.98 5.14
CA LEU A 46 -5.69 1.47 5.51
C LEU A 46 -5.75 2.85 6.18
N GLN A 47 -6.59 3.76 5.68
CA GLN A 47 -6.81 5.07 6.32
C GLN A 47 -7.40 4.93 7.73
N SER A 48 -8.37 4.03 7.91
CA SER A 48 -8.95 3.76 9.23
C SER A 48 -7.92 3.18 10.19
N GLU A 49 -7.07 2.27 9.72
CA GLU A 49 -6.00 1.69 10.56
C GLU A 49 -4.93 2.71 10.93
N LEU A 50 -4.58 3.62 10.02
CA LEU A 50 -3.66 4.72 10.30
C LEU A 50 -4.21 5.60 11.44
N MET A 51 -5.48 5.99 11.34
CA MET A 51 -6.14 6.78 12.39
C MET A 51 -6.18 6.01 13.72
N ALA A 52 -6.54 4.74 13.70
CA ALA A 52 -6.56 3.90 14.90
C ALA A 52 -5.17 3.79 15.55
N LEU A 53 -4.12 3.60 14.74
CA LEU A 53 -2.74 3.53 15.21
C LEU A 53 -2.33 4.83 15.90
N MET A 54 -2.54 5.99 15.25
CA MET A 54 -2.22 7.30 15.82
C MET A 54 -2.97 7.60 17.12
N MET A 55 -4.24 7.20 17.21
CA MET A 55 -5.08 7.46 18.39
C MET A 55 -4.81 6.50 19.57
N SER A 56 -4.16 5.36 19.31
CA SER A 56 -4.01 4.31 20.32
C SER A 56 -2.88 4.53 21.33
N GLY A 57 -2.05 5.57 21.15
CA GLY A 57 -1.06 6.02 22.14
C GLY A 57 -0.02 4.96 22.53
N ASN A 58 0.31 4.03 21.62
CA ASN A 58 1.23 2.94 21.94
C ASN A 58 2.64 3.48 22.10
N SER A 59 3.29 3.17 23.23
CA SER A 59 4.71 3.48 23.40
C SER A 59 5.57 2.49 22.63
N GLY A 60 6.49 3.02 21.82
CA GLY A 60 7.52 2.22 21.15
C GLY A 60 7.07 1.48 19.90
N ILE A 61 5.87 1.75 19.34
CA ILE A 61 5.54 1.37 17.97
C ILE A 61 4.93 2.56 17.22
N SER A 62 5.25 2.70 15.94
CA SER A 62 4.60 3.64 15.03
C SER A 62 4.69 3.14 13.60
N ALA A 63 3.80 3.60 12.72
CA ALA A 63 3.92 3.38 11.30
C ALA A 63 3.15 4.45 10.50
N PHE A 64 3.68 4.81 9.34
CA PHE A 64 3.14 5.84 8.48
C PHE A 64 3.25 5.43 7.01
N PRO A 65 2.28 5.78 6.15
CA PRO A 65 2.39 5.59 4.71
C PRO A 65 3.56 6.39 4.14
N GLU A 66 4.20 5.85 3.11
CA GLU A 66 5.14 6.58 2.26
C GLU A 66 4.37 7.64 1.45
N GLU A 67 5.04 8.76 1.15
CA GLU A 67 4.42 9.98 0.58
C GLU A 67 3.60 9.70 -0.69
N ASP A 68 4.13 8.83 -1.56
CA ASP A 68 3.56 8.56 -2.88
C ASP A 68 2.65 7.32 -2.91
N ASN A 69 2.66 6.50 -1.86
CA ASN A 69 1.99 5.20 -1.91
C ASN A 69 1.49 4.71 -0.55
N ILE A 70 0.18 4.84 -0.32
CA ILE A 70 -0.50 4.36 0.89
C ILE A 70 -0.48 2.83 1.06
N PHE A 71 -0.09 2.05 0.05
CA PHE A 71 0.13 0.61 0.17
C PHE A 71 1.54 0.25 0.65
N HIS A 72 2.41 1.24 0.89
CA HIS A 72 3.75 1.05 1.44
C HIS A 72 3.91 1.94 2.67
N TRP A 73 4.23 1.35 3.81
CA TRP A 73 4.39 2.08 5.06
C TRP A 73 5.78 1.84 5.63
N LYS A 74 6.31 2.87 6.31
CA LYS A 74 7.46 2.75 7.21
C LYS A 74 6.97 2.62 8.63
N GLY A 75 7.37 1.54 9.27
CA GLY A 75 7.15 1.28 10.69
C GLY A 75 8.42 1.49 11.50
N THR A 76 8.24 1.85 12.77
CA THR A 76 9.29 1.92 13.76
C THR A 76 8.87 1.13 14.99
N ILE A 77 9.77 0.29 15.50
CA ILE A 77 9.62 -0.41 16.78
C ILE A 77 10.81 -0.09 17.68
N THR A 78 10.54 0.36 18.89
CA THR A 78 11.53 0.51 19.95
C THR A 78 11.63 -0.79 20.73
N GLY A 79 12.85 -1.26 20.95
CA GLY A 79 13.12 -2.43 21.79
C GLY A 79 12.62 -2.22 23.22
N SER A 80 12.12 -3.30 23.82
CA SER A 80 11.54 -3.27 25.17
C SER A 80 12.60 -2.97 26.23
N LYS A 81 12.17 -2.30 27.30
CA LYS A 81 13.01 -2.10 28.50
C LYS A 81 13.44 -3.43 29.09
N ASP A 82 14.60 -3.44 29.74
CA ASP A 82 15.20 -4.61 30.37
C ASP A 82 15.55 -5.74 29.38
N THR A 83 15.80 -5.38 28.11
CA THR A 83 16.29 -6.31 27.08
C THR A 83 17.58 -5.79 26.45
N VAL A 84 18.32 -6.65 25.77
CA VAL A 84 19.51 -6.26 24.99
C VAL A 84 19.19 -5.28 23.85
N PHE A 85 17.91 -5.09 23.54
CA PHE A 85 17.41 -4.19 22.51
C PHE A 85 16.89 -2.86 23.07
N GLU A 86 16.93 -2.67 24.40
CA GLU A 86 16.47 -1.43 25.03
C GLU A 86 17.16 -0.21 24.41
N GLY A 87 16.36 0.82 24.09
CA GLY A 87 16.86 2.05 23.47
C GLY A 87 17.21 1.92 21.98
N THR A 88 17.09 0.72 21.40
CA THR A 88 17.30 0.52 19.96
C THR A 88 16.01 0.74 19.19
N GLU A 89 16.12 1.45 18.07
CA GLU A 89 15.02 1.68 17.14
C GLU A 89 15.19 0.81 15.88
N TYR A 90 14.17 0.00 15.59
CA TYR A 90 14.12 -0.84 14.40
C TYR A 90 13.16 -0.26 13.38
N LYS A 91 13.66 -0.05 12.17
CA LYS A 91 12.85 0.36 11.02
C LYS A 91 12.31 -0.85 10.30
N LEU A 92 11.05 -0.76 9.91
CA LEU A 92 10.31 -1.78 9.18
C LEU A 92 9.73 -1.19 7.90
N SER A 93 9.71 -2.00 6.83
CA SER A 93 8.89 -1.73 5.66
C SER A 93 7.67 -2.65 5.68
N LEU A 94 6.47 -2.09 5.48
CA LEU A 94 5.23 -2.83 5.30
C LEU A 94 4.72 -2.61 3.87
N SER A 95 4.36 -3.67 3.17
CA SER A 95 3.78 -3.59 1.83
C SER A 95 2.46 -4.35 1.78
N PHE A 96 1.37 -3.63 1.52
CA PHE A 96 0.01 -4.17 1.51
C PHE A 96 -0.36 -4.68 0.11
N PRO A 97 -0.86 -5.92 -0.02
CA PRO A 97 -1.33 -6.42 -1.29
C PRO A 97 -2.69 -5.80 -1.66
N SER A 98 -3.07 -5.88 -2.94
CA SER A 98 -4.34 -5.33 -3.44
C SER A 98 -5.59 -6.03 -2.88
N ASP A 99 -5.42 -7.20 -2.27
CA ASP A 99 -6.47 -7.99 -1.61
C ASP A 99 -6.38 -7.93 -0.07
N TYR A 100 -5.63 -6.98 0.50
CA TYR A 100 -5.68 -6.68 1.93
C TYR A 100 -7.12 -6.29 2.34
N PRO A 101 -7.65 -6.75 3.49
CA PRO A 101 -7.02 -7.52 4.55
C PRO A 101 -7.17 -9.05 4.41
N PHE A 102 -7.60 -9.58 3.27
CA PHE A 102 -7.75 -11.03 3.08
C PHE A 102 -6.41 -11.75 2.93
N LYS A 103 -5.37 -11.03 2.51
CA LYS A 103 -3.98 -11.48 2.59
C LYS A 103 -3.15 -10.59 3.53
N PRO A 104 -2.13 -11.16 4.19
CA PRO A 104 -1.25 -10.42 5.08
C PRO A 104 -0.42 -9.39 4.31
N PRO A 105 -0.01 -8.28 4.97
CA PRO A 105 1.04 -7.42 4.45
C PRO A 105 2.38 -8.15 4.48
N LYS A 106 3.27 -7.80 3.56
CA LYS A 106 4.68 -8.19 3.65
C LYS A 106 5.38 -7.24 4.60
N VAL A 107 6.02 -7.75 5.65
CA VAL A 107 6.77 -6.94 6.61
C VAL A 107 8.23 -7.36 6.61
N LYS A 108 9.14 -6.39 6.60
CA LYS A 108 10.59 -6.62 6.65
C LYS A 108 11.29 -5.61 7.55
N PHE A 109 12.36 -6.03 8.19
CA PHE A 109 13.31 -5.13 8.84
C PHE A 109 14.21 -4.46 7.81
N GLU A 110 14.34 -3.14 7.92
CA GLU A 110 15.33 -2.35 7.17
C GLU A 110 16.62 -2.19 7.99
N THR A 111 16.49 -2.08 9.32
CA THR A 111 17.63 -2.11 10.23
C THR A 111 18.11 -3.55 10.40
N SER A 112 19.42 -3.80 10.26
CA SER A 112 20.00 -5.11 10.56
C SER A 112 19.69 -5.52 12.00
N CYS A 113 18.93 -6.60 12.17
CA CYS A 113 18.58 -7.17 13.45
C CYS A 113 19.04 -8.63 13.48
N PHE A 114 19.90 -8.97 14.44
CA PHE A 114 20.32 -10.36 14.66
C PHE A 114 19.41 -10.99 15.71
N HIS A 115 18.42 -11.76 15.26
CA HIS A 115 17.48 -12.44 16.15
C HIS A 115 16.96 -13.73 15.48
N PRO A 116 16.72 -14.83 16.24
CA PRO A 116 16.39 -16.13 15.66
C PRO A 116 15.17 -16.16 14.73
N ASN A 117 14.25 -15.20 14.88
CA ASN A 117 13.01 -15.13 14.09
C ASN A 117 13.11 -14.24 12.84
N PHE A 118 14.28 -13.66 12.55
CA PHE A 118 14.51 -12.86 11.34
C PHE A 118 15.69 -13.41 10.56
N ASP A 119 15.58 -13.44 9.24
CA ASP A 119 16.71 -13.80 8.39
C ASP A 119 17.65 -12.62 8.14
N MET A 120 18.82 -12.89 7.55
CA MET A 120 19.81 -11.86 7.21
C MET A 120 19.31 -10.85 6.15
N HIS A 121 18.17 -11.13 5.52
CA HIS A 121 17.52 -10.27 4.54
C HIS A 121 16.36 -9.46 5.16
N GLY A 122 16.17 -9.54 6.48
CA GLY A 122 15.14 -8.83 7.22
C GLY A 122 13.73 -9.42 7.11
N ASN A 123 13.56 -10.61 6.53
CA ASN A 123 12.26 -11.27 6.49
C ASN A 123 11.89 -11.83 7.87
N ILE A 124 10.61 -11.70 8.22
CA ILE A 124 10.08 -12.06 9.53
C ILE A 124 9.33 -13.39 9.44
N CYS A 125 9.75 -14.37 10.24
CA CYS A 125 9.00 -15.62 10.45
C CYS A 125 8.02 -15.45 11.61
N LEU A 126 6.80 -15.04 11.29
CA LEU A 126 5.72 -14.90 12.26
C LEU A 126 4.44 -15.52 11.68
N ASP A 127 3.87 -16.51 12.37
CA ASP A 127 2.71 -17.28 11.90
C ASP A 127 1.52 -16.39 11.51
N ILE A 128 1.29 -15.29 12.23
CA ILE A 128 0.16 -14.39 11.91
C ILE A 128 0.35 -13.71 10.55
N LEU A 129 1.58 -13.58 10.04
CA LEU A 129 1.87 -13.06 8.70
C LEU A 129 1.87 -14.17 7.63
N GLN A 130 1.58 -15.41 8.01
CA GLN A 130 1.61 -16.59 7.15
C GLN A 130 0.28 -17.35 7.23
N ASP A 131 0.29 -18.55 7.77
CA ASP A 131 -0.84 -19.50 7.82
C ASP A 131 -1.91 -19.12 8.84
N LYS A 132 -1.55 -18.36 9.88
CA LYS A 132 -2.48 -17.89 10.92
C LYS A 132 -2.99 -16.47 10.68
N TRP A 133 -2.81 -15.92 9.49
CA TRP A 133 -3.35 -14.59 9.16
C TRP A 133 -4.88 -14.57 9.23
N SER A 134 -5.41 -13.49 9.80
CA SER A 134 -6.85 -13.19 9.84
C SER A 134 -7.08 -11.74 9.43
N SER A 135 -8.12 -11.50 8.63
CA SER A 135 -8.53 -10.15 8.22
C SER A 135 -8.99 -9.25 9.37
N ALA A 136 -9.15 -9.83 10.56
CA ALA A 136 -9.41 -9.11 11.80
C ALA A 136 -8.15 -8.42 12.35
N TYR A 137 -6.94 -8.84 11.95
CA TYR A 137 -5.71 -8.18 12.35
C TYR A 137 -5.52 -6.87 11.59
N ASP A 138 -4.97 -5.88 12.29
CA ASP A 138 -4.61 -4.55 11.80
C ASP A 138 -3.10 -4.32 11.93
N VAL A 139 -2.60 -3.23 11.35
CA VAL A 139 -1.18 -2.82 11.44
C VAL A 139 -0.72 -2.78 12.89
N ARG A 140 -1.55 -2.26 13.80
CA ARG A 140 -1.22 -2.17 15.22
C ARG A 140 -0.95 -3.55 15.83
N THR A 141 -1.83 -4.51 15.60
CA THR A 141 -1.69 -5.89 16.11
C THR A 141 -0.44 -6.55 15.57
N VAL A 142 -0.12 -6.32 14.29
CA VAL A 142 1.12 -6.81 13.66
C VAL A 142 2.36 -6.22 14.34
N LEU A 143 2.42 -4.90 14.50
CA LEU A 143 3.57 -4.22 15.13
C LEU A 143 3.76 -4.65 16.59
N LEU A 144 2.68 -4.74 17.37
CA LEU A 144 2.74 -5.23 18.76
C LEU A 144 3.22 -6.67 18.84
N SER A 145 2.82 -7.52 17.90
CA SER A 145 3.28 -8.91 17.83
C SER A 145 4.79 -8.97 17.55
N ILE A 146 5.28 -8.17 16.60
CA ILE A 146 6.72 -8.10 16.30
C ILE A 146 7.50 -7.53 17.49
N GLN A 147 7.01 -6.47 18.14
CA GLN A 147 7.64 -5.91 19.34
C GLN A 147 7.71 -6.94 20.47
N SER A 148 6.67 -7.75 20.63
CA SER A 148 6.65 -8.83 21.63
C SER A 148 7.66 -9.93 21.33
N LEU A 149 7.95 -10.22 20.05
CA LEU A 149 9.02 -11.16 19.69
C LEU A 149 10.39 -10.62 20.11
N LEU A 150 10.65 -9.33 19.92
CA LEU A 150 11.89 -8.67 20.35
C LEU A 150 12.02 -8.63 21.88
N GLY A 151 10.90 -8.39 22.58
CA GLY A 151 10.86 -8.29 24.04
C GLY A 151 10.75 -9.62 24.78
N GLY A 152 10.45 -10.72 24.07
CA GLY A 152 10.33 -12.04 24.66
C GLY A 152 11.65 -12.47 25.28
N LYS A 153 11.62 -12.91 26.54
CA LYS A 153 12.74 -13.47 27.33
C LYS A 153 13.42 -14.72 26.71
N PHE A 154 13.18 -15.00 25.43
CA PHE A 154 13.83 -16.07 24.67
C PHE A 154 15.14 -15.64 24.01
N CYS A 155 15.44 -14.33 23.89
CA CYS A 155 16.72 -13.89 23.33
C CYS A 155 17.90 -13.94 24.34
N ALA A 156 17.62 -14.03 25.65
CA ALA A 156 18.66 -13.97 26.69
C ALA A 156 19.35 -15.31 26.99
N ILE A 157 18.90 -16.44 26.43
CA ILE A 157 19.46 -17.76 26.80
C ILE A 157 20.65 -18.19 25.93
N HIS A 158 21.05 -17.43 24.91
CA HIS A 158 22.15 -17.82 24.02
C HIS A 158 23.29 -16.80 23.87
N LEU A 159 23.31 -15.75 24.70
CA LEU A 159 24.44 -14.81 24.78
C LEU A 159 25.40 -15.12 25.94
N VAL A 160 25.21 -16.22 26.69
CA VAL A 160 26.11 -16.65 27.79
C VAL A 160 27.09 -17.76 27.36
N PHE A 161 27.13 -18.17 26.08
CA PHE A 161 28.06 -19.22 25.60
C PHE A 161 28.94 -18.82 24.41
N CYS A 162 29.27 -17.54 24.26
CA CYS A 162 30.28 -17.09 23.27
C CYS A 162 31.34 -16.19 23.89
N THR A 163 31.98 -16.70 24.96
CA THR A 163 33.31 -16.27 25.43
C THR A 163 34.26 -17.45 25.31
#